data_AF-A0A7G5EIA3-F1
#
_entry.id   AF-A0A7G5EIA3-F1
#
_cell.length_a   1.000
_cell.length_b   1.000
_cell.length_c   1.000
_cell.angle_alpha   90.00
_cell.angle_beta   90.00
_cell.angle_gamma   90.00
#
_symmetry.space_group_name_H-M   'P 1'
#
loop_
_entity.id
_entity.type
_entity.pdbx_description
1 polymer ?
#
loop_
_entity_poly.entity_id
_entity_poly.type
_entity_poly.pdbx_seq_one_letter_code
_entity_poly.pdbx_strand_id
1 'polypeptide(L)'
;MTSTASAAFAAHLIDVHGSDDAPPVPEPHLQPLLFLQHLYRVAVRDALPLEGLRKHLPAVPKGRTLVVGAGKAGAAMAQALEQLWPLQAPISGLVVTRYGHIPPRPPGLAQRIEVVEAAHPVPDAAGLQAAERMLALTAGLTADDLVICLISGGGSALLTLPAEGLSLADKQRINRELLESGAHIGEMNCVRKHLSRIKGGRLGAACHPAQVVSLLISDVPGDSPAVIASGPTVPDPSTCADALAILERYGIAVPDSVRAALHSGALETPKPGDPRFAGHQVQLIATPQQSLQAAAAAARDAGIACHVLSDEMEGESREVAKVHAALARAVALHGQPFARPCVILSGGETTVTVRKLAEGIERGRGGRAGEFCLGLAQALQAVPGVWALAADTDGIDGVEDNAGAVVTPDTLARAAALQYKPAAYQDRNDSYGFFGPLGDLVVTGPTHTNVNDFRALLIL
;
A
#
# COMPACT_ATOMS: atom_id res chain seq x y z
N MET A 1 -9.50 13.71 -23.73
CA MET A 1 -8.26 13.75 -24.53
C MET A 1 -7.78 15.20 -24.63
N THR A 2 -6.95 15.58 -23.68
CA THR A 2 -5.97 16.67 -23.77
C THR A 2 -4.86 16.25 -22.82
N SER A 3 -3.98 15.40 -23.33
CA SER A 3 -2.72 15.03 -22.67
C SER A 3 -1.86 16.29 -22.64
N THR A 4 -1.86 17.02 -21.53
CA THR A 4 -0.78 17.95 -21.24
C THR A 4 0.49 17.13 -21.15
N ALA A 5 1.37 17.27 -22.14
CA ALA A 5 2.72 16.72 -22.08
C ALA A 5 3.39 17.30 -20.82
N SER A 6 3.52 16.48 -19.77
CA SER A 6 4.35 16.81 -18.62
C SER A 6 5.76 17.06 -19.15
N ALA A 7 6.30 18.25 -18.91
CA ALA A 7 7.72 18.48 -19.15
C ALA A 7 8.48 17.51 -18.24
N ALA A 8 9.21 16.56 -18.83
CA ALA A 8 9.97 15.58 -18.07
C ALA A 8 11.06 16.32 -17.28
N PHE A 9 10.86 16.44 -15.96
CA PHE A 9 11.86 16.98 -15.06
C PHE A 9 13.00 15.98 -14.87
N ALA A 10 14.18 16.47 -14.49
CA ALA A 10 15.20 15.59 -13.91
C ALA A 10 14.63 14.93 -12.64
N ALA A 11 15.00 13.67 -12.38
CA ALA A 11 14.52 12.93 -11.22
C ALA A 11 15.57 11.93 -10.73
N HIS A 12 15.46 11.53 -9.47
CA HIS A 12 16.21 10.44 -8.88
C HIS A 12 15.57 9.11 -9.26
N LEU A 13 16.17 8.44 -10.25
CA LEU A 13 15.75 7.12 -10.70
C LEU A 13 16.27 6.04 -9.75
N ILE A 14 15.36 5.26 -9.15
CA ILE A 14 15.72 4.12 -8.32
C ILE A 14 15.19 2.84 -8.96
N ASP A 15 16.09 2.06 -9.54
CA ASP A 15 15.75 0.71 -9.99
C ASP A 15 15.70 -0.24 -8.78
N VAL A 16 14.53 -0.81 -8.53
CA VAL A 16 14.28 -1.81 -7.47
C VAL A 16 14.29 -3.25 -8.01
N HIS A 17 14.17 -3.44 -9.32
CA HIS A 17 14.07 -4.73 -10.02
C HIS A 17 15.39 -5.21 -10.62
N GLY A 18 16.41 -4.34 -10.68
CA GLY A 18 17.72 -4.66 -11.22
C GLY A 18 18.38 -5.90 -10.60
N SER A 19 19.35 -6.48 -11.31
CA SER A 19 20.04 -7.73 -10.96
C SER A 19 20.76 -7.71 -9.60
N ASP A 20 21.07 -8.91 -9.10
CA ASP A 20 21.81 -9.14 -7.85
C ASP A 20 23.27 -8.64 -7.85
N ASP A 21 23.80 -8.21 -9.00
CA ASP A 21 25.01 -7.37 -9.07
C ASP A 21 24.71 -5.99 -8.49
N ALA A 22 24.56 -5.95 -7.16
CA ALA A 22 24.31 -4.73 -6.42
C ALA A 22 25.50 -3.79 -6.62
N PRO A 23 25.29 -2.53 -7.04
CA PRO A 23 26.35 -1.55 -7.00
C PRO A 23 26.91 -1.47 -5.57
N PRO A 24 28.19 -1.13 -5.39
CA PRO A 24 28.79 -1.00 -4.06
C PRO A 24 27.93 -0.07 -3.18
N VAL A 25 27.82 -0.41 -1.90
CA VAL A 25 27.05 0.38 -0.92
C VAL A 25 27.59 1.82 -0.94
N PRO A 26 26.74 2.84 -1.23
CA PRO A 26 27.21 4.22 -1.30
C PRO A 26 27.74 4.70 0.05
N GLU A 27 28.92 5.32 0.05
CA GLU A 27 29.55 5.88 1.24
C GLU A 27 28.71 7.04 1.81
N PRO A 28 28.10 6.93 3.01
CA PRO A 28 27.11 7.88 3.51
C PRO A 28 27.62 9.33 3.59
N HIS A 29 28.89 9.53 3.91
CA HIS A 29 29.50 10.86 4.03
C HIS A 29 29.84 11.51 2.68
N LEU A 30 30.06 10.71 1.63
CA LEU A 30 30.45 11.19 0.30
C LEU A 30 29.25 11.24 -0.65
N GLN A 31 28.30 10.34 -0.47
CA GLN A 31 27.17 10.08 -1.35
C GLN A 31 25.86 9.93 -0.54
N PRO A 32 25.49 10.91 0.30
CA PRO A 32 24.37 10.78 1.24
C PRO A 32 23.05 10.44 0.56
N LEU A 33 22.80 11.03 -0.62
CA LEU A 33 21.57 10.82 -1.35
C LEU A 33 21.50 9.42 -1.99
N LEU A 34 22.60 8.95 -2.58
CA LEU A 34 22.67 7.59 -3.12
C LEU A 34 22.55 6.56 -1.99
N PHE A 35 23.07 6.86 -0.80
CA PHE A 35 22.90 6.00 0.37
C PHE A 35 21.44 5.90 0.80
N LEU A 36 20.70 7.01 0.89
CA LEU A 36 19.25 6.98 1.16
C LEU A 36 18.46 6.21 0.10
N GLN A 37 18.81 6.36 -1.18
CA GLN A 37 18.22 5.59 -2.27
C GLN A 37 18.54 4.09 -2.16
N HIS A 38 19.75 3.75 -1.71
CA HIS A 38 20.13 2.37 -1.41
C HIS A 38 19.28 1.79 -0.28
N LEU A 39 19.06 2.52 0.83
CA LEU A 39 18.20 2.07 1.92
C LEU A 39 16.76 1.85 1.47
N TYR A 40 16.19 2.76 0.67
CA TYR A 40 14.86 2.57 0.09
C TYR A 40 14.80 1.34 -0.82
N ARG A 41 15.81 1.13 -1.68
CA ARG A 41 15.88 -0.06 -2.54
C ARG A 41 15.90 -1.35 -1.71
N VAL A 42 16.70 -1.39 -0.64
CA VAL A 42 16.76 -2.55 0.27
C VAL A 42 15.40 -2.82 0.90
N ALA A 43 14.73 -1.79 1.41
CA ALA A 43 13.39 -1.91 1.98
C ALA A 43 12.37 -2.48 0.97
N VAL A 44 12.32 -1.92 -0.23
CA VAL A 44 11.38 -2.38 -1.28
C VAL A 44 11.69 -3.81 -1.73
N ARG A 45 12.97 -4.17 -1.88
CA ARG A 45 13.37 -5.54 -2.28
C ARG A 45 13.00 -6.59 -1.23
N ASP A 46 13.12 -6.26 0.05
CA ASP A 46 12.68 -7.15 1.14
C ASP A 46 11.17 -7.45 1.08
N ALA A 47 10.38 -6.46 0.64
CA ALA A 47 8.94 -6.60 0.45
C ALA A 47 8.52 -7.27 -0.86
N LEU A 48 9.45 -7.66 -1.75
CA LEU A 48 9.09 -8.34 -3.00
C LEU A 48 8.56 -9.76 -2.72
N PRO A 49 7.55 -10.25 -3.48
CA PRO A 49 6.82 -11.46 -3.09
C PRO A 49 7.65 -12.75 -3.04
N LEU A 50 8.72 -12.88 -3.83
CA LEU A 50 9.37 -14.16 -4.08
C LEU A 50 9.94 -14.80 -2.81
N GLU A 51 10.73 -14.06 -2.03
CA GLU A 51 11.35 -14.58 -0.81
C GLU A 51 10.33 -14.82 0.30
N GLY A 52 9.37 -13.91 0.45
CA GLY A 52 8.27 -14.04 1.41
C GLY A 52 7.41 -15.27 1.13
N LEU A 53 7.04 -15.51 -0.13
CA LEU A 53 6.28 -16.68 -0.55
C LEU A 53 7.07 -17.97 -0.32
N ARG A 54 8.35 -18.03 -0.71
CA ARG A 54 9.19 -19.23 -0.56
C ARG A 54 9.21 -19.77 0.88
N LYS A 55 9.22 -18.88 1.87
CA LYS A 55 9.23 -19.23 3.30
C LYS A 55 7.89 -19.80 3.80
N HIS A 56 6.78 -19.52 3.11
CA HIS A 56 5.41 -19.79 3.59
C HIS A 56 4.59 -20.65 2.63
N LEU A 57 5.21 -21.28 1.63
CA LEU A 57 4.50 -22.12 0.68
C LEU A 57 3.87 -23.34 1.38
N PRO A 58 2.57 -23.60 1.16
CA PRO A 58 1.95 -24.84 1.62
C PRO A 58 2.43 -26.04 0.78
N ALA A 59 2.22 -27.24 1.30
CA ALA A 59 2.41 -28.45 0.53
C ALA A 59 1.38 -28.56 -0.60
N VAL A 60 1.76 -29.22 -1.71
CA VAL A 60 0.84 -29.53 -2.81
C VAL A 60 -0.25 -30.47 -2.28
N PRO A 61 -1.54 -30.17 -2.52
CA PRO A 61 -2.64 -31.01 -2.06
C PRO A 61 -2.79 -32.28 -2.91
N LYS A 62 -3.73 -33.16 -2.52
CA LYS A 62 -4.09 -34.34 -3.33
C LYS A 62 -4.86 -33.95 -4.60
N GLY A 63 -5.76 -32.98 -4.46
CA GLY A 63 -6.60 -32.42 -5.52
C GLY A 63 -5.90 -31.28 -6.28
N ARG A 64 -6.68 -30.31 -6.74
CA ARG A 64 -6.16 -29.14 -7.46
C ARG A 64 -5.81 -28.00 -6.51
N THR A 65 -4.92 -27.11 -6.96
CA THR A 65 -4.67 -25.83 -6.30
C THR A 65 -5.37 -24.71 -7.06
N LEU A 66 -6.29 -24.01 -6.40
CA LEU A 66 -6.94 -22.80 -6.91
C LEU A 66 -6.25 -21.57 -6.32
N VAL A 67 -5.88 -20.61 -7.17
CA VAL A 67 -5.33 -19.33 -6.75
C VAL A 67 -6.36 -18.23 -6.94
N VAL A 68 -6.61 -17.47 -5.89
CA VAL A 68 -7.50 -16.31 -5.91
C VAL A 68 -6.80 -15.15 -5.23
N GLY A 69 -7.05 -13.91 -5.61
CA GLY A 69 -6.32 -12.83 -4.99
C GLY A 69 -6.50 -11.47 -5.62
N ALA A 70 -6.12 -10.43 -4.88
CA ALA A 70 -6.11 -9.08 -5.40
C ALA A 70 -5.16 -8.18 -4.62
N GLY A 71 -4.62 -7.18 -5.33
CA GLY A 71 -3.81 -6.13 -4.72
C GLY A 71 -2.80 -5.53 -5.71
N LYS A 72 -2.17 -4.43 -5.35
CA LYS A 72 -1.11 -3.76 -6.12
C LYS A 72 0.07 -4.69 -6.44
N ALA A 73 0.35 -5.66 -5.56
CA ALA A 73 1.37 -6.69 -5.75
C ALA A 73 0.81 -7.99 -6.35
N GLY A 74 -0.50 -8.08 -6.61
CA GLY A 74 -1.18 -9.34 -6.94
C GLY A 74 -0.56 -10.05 -8.15
N ALA A 75 -0.24 -9.32 -9.21
CA ALA A 75 0.41 -9.88 -10.39
C ALA A 75 1.82 -10.42 -10.10
N ALA A 76 2.63 -9.70 -9.31
CA ALA A 76 3.95 -10.16 -8.90
C ALA A 76 3.87 -11.38 -7.97
N MET A 77 2.91 -11.40 -7.04
CA MET A 77 2.67 -12.55 -6.18
C MET A 77 2.26 -13.78 -7.00
N ALA A 78 1.41 -13.62 -8.01
CA ALA A 78 1.01 -14.71 -8.90
C ALA A 78 2.21 -15.27 -9.68
N GLN A 79 3.03 -14.41 -10.29
CA GLN A 79 4.23 -14.84 -11.02
C GLN A 79 5.26 -15.49 -10.10
N ALA A 80 5.47 -14.97 -8.89
CA ALA A 80 6.36 -15.56 -7.91
C ALA A 80 5.84 -16.94 -7.43
N LEU A 81 4.53 -17.09 -7.24
CA LEU A 81 3.93 -18.39 -6.95
C LEU A 81 4.14 -19.37 -8.11
N GLU A 82 3.92 -18.96 -9.36
CA GLU A 82 4.18 -19.81 -10.54
C GLU A 82 5.63 -20.29 -10.63
N GLN A 83 6.59 -19.46 -10.23
CA GLN A 83 8.02 -19.81 -10.22
C GLN A 83 8.35 -20.85 -9.16
N LEU A 84 7.73 -20.74 -7.97
CA LEU A 84 8.03 -21.59 -6.84
C LEU A 84 7.18 -22.87 -6.82
N TRP A 85 6.00 -22.86 -7.44
CA TRP A 85 5.08 -23.99 -7.42
C TRP A 85 5.52 -25.10 -8.39
N PRO A 86 5.52 -26.39 -7.97
CA PRO A 86 5.98 -27.47 -8.82
C PRO A 86 5.33 -27.48 -10.20
N LEU A 87 6.14 -27.65 -11.24
CA LEU A 87 5.73 -27.52 -12.64
C LEU A 87 4.62 -28.49 -13.03
N GLN A 88 4.68 -29.71 -12.48
CA GLN A 88 3.74 -30.80 -12.72
C GLN A 88 2.50 -30.76 -11.82
N ALA A 89 2.49 -29.96 -10.76
CA ALA A 89 1.35 -29.87 -9.85
C ALA A 89 0.23 -29.02 -10.48
N PRO A 90 -1.05 -29.43 -10.41
CA PRO A 90 -2.15 -28.63 -10.96
C PRO A 90 -2.31 -27.32 -10.17
N ILE A 91 -2.22 -26.19 -10.89
CA ILE A 91 -2.59 -24.86 -10.38
C ILE A 91 -3.38 -24.13 -11.45
N SER A 92 -4.40 -23.40 -11.05
CA SER A 92 -5.10 -22.45 -11.90
C SER A 92 -5.73 -21.37 -11.02
N GLY A 93 -6.16 -20.26 -11.60
CA GLY A 93 -6.72 -19.20 -10.78
C GLY A 93 -6.91 -17.89 -11.50
N LEU A 94 -7.33 -16.90 -10.71
CA LEU A 94 -7.54 -15.52 -11.13
C LEU A 94 -7.01 -14.58 -10.05
N VAL A 95 -6.14 -13.64 -10.42
CA VAL A 95 -5.65 -12.59 -9.54
C VAL A 95 -5.87 -11.22 -10.18
N VAL A 96 -6.31 -10.24 -9.38
CA VAL A 96 -6.59 -8.87 -9.83
C VAL A 96 -5.46 -7.93 -9.39
N THR A 97 -4.90 -7.15 -10.31
CA THR A 97 -3.95 -6.07 -10.02
C THR A 97 -4.47 -4.72 -10.53
N ARG A 98 -3.73 -3.64 -10.26
CA ARG A 98 -4.01 -2.31 -10.80
C ARG A 98 -3.60 -2.21 -12.27
N TYR A 99 -4.29 -1.39 -13.06
CA TYR A 99 -3.86 -1.04 -14.42
C TYR A 99 -2.39 -0.60 -14.48
N GLY A 100 -1.65 -1.15 -15.44
CA GLY A 100 -0.23 -0.87 -15.67
C GLY A 100 0.70 -1.46 -14.60
N HIS A 101 0.22 -2.37 -13.74
CA HIS A 101 1.02 -2.99 -12.66
C HIS A 101 1.22 -4.49 -12.85
N ILE A 102 1.07 -5.01 -14.07
CA ILE A 102 1.52 -6.35 -14.41
C ILE A 102 3.04 -6.30 -14.70
N PRO A 103 3.89 -6.94 -13.87
CA PRO A 103 5.32 -6.97 -14.13
C PRO A 103 5.64 -7.78 -15.39
N PRO A 104 6.73 -7.43 -16.10
CA PRO A 104 7.27 -8.27 -17.17
C PRO A 104 7.48 -9.70 -16.69
N ARG A 105 7.00 -10.67 -17.46
CA ARG A 105 7.06 -12.06 -17.05
C ARG A 105 8.48 -12.62 -17.26
N PRO A 106 9.05 -13.36 -16.29
CA PRO A 106 10.36 -13.96 -16.44
C PRO A 106 10.43 -14.89 -17.67
N PRO A 107 11.55 -14.89 -18.42
CA PRO A 107 11.74 -15.79 -19.55
C PRO A 107 11.54 -17.26 -19.16
N GLY A 108 10.74 -17.99 -19.94
CA GLY A 108 10.50 -19.43 -19.74
C GLY A 108 9.54 -19.80 -18.61
N LEU A 109 9.07 -18.85 -17.79
CA LEU A 109 7.97 -19.12 -16.85
C LEU A 109 6.72 -19.46 -17.68
N ALA A 110 5.81 -20.33 -17.23
CA ALA A 110 4.55 -20.61 -17.92
C ALA A 110 3.38 -19.93 -17.20
N GLN A 111 2.47 -19.29 -17.93
CA GLN A 111 1.31 -18.65 -17.31
C GLN A 111 0.27 -19.75 -17.02
N ARG A 112 -0.03 -19.92 -15.74
CA ARG A 112 -0.96 -20.90 -15.17
C ARG A 112 -2.08 -20.22 -14.39
N ILE A 113 -1.84 -18.99 -13.93
CA ILE A 113 -2.79 -18.14 -13.20
C ILE A 113 -3.17 -16.97 -14.11
N GLU A 114 -4.47 -16.73 -14.28
CA GLU A 114 -4.95 -15.55 -15.00
C GLU A 114 -4.73 -14.30 -14.17
N VAL A 115 -4.21 -13.24 -14.78
CA VAL A 115 -4.05 -11.92 -14.15
C VAL A 115 -4.88 -10.92 -14.93
N VAL A 116 -5.73 -10.19 -14.21
CA VAL A 116 -6.59 -9.13 -14.77
C VAL A 116 -6.31 -7.80 -14.06
N GLU A 117 -6.57 -6.71 -14.76
CA GLU A 117 -6.38 -5.36 -14.21
C GLU A 117 -7.72 -4.69 -13.91
N ALA A 118 -7.75 -3.88 -12.84
CA ALA A 118 -8.91 -3.11 -12.44
C ALA A 118 -8.50 -1.75 -11.83
N ALA A 119 -9.49 -0.88 -11.61
CA ALA A 119 -9.24 0.46 -11.09
C ALA A 119 -8.97 0.47 -9.57
N HIS A 120 -8.04 1.33 -9.18
CA HIS A 120 -7.73 1.71 -7.81
C HIS A 120 -7.39 3.21 -7.81
N PRO A 121 -7.83 4.02 -6.81
CA PRO A 121 -8.49 3.62 -5.55
C PRO A 121 -10.01 3.48 -5.63
N VAL A 122 -10.65 3.93 -6.70
CA VAL A 122 -12.11 3.81 -6.90
C VAL A 122 -12.39 2.55 -7.73
N PRO A 123 -13.22 1.61 -7.24
CA PRO A 123 -13.56 0.39 -7.98
C PRO A 123 -14.21 0.65 -9.33
N ASP A 124 -14.02 -0.24 -10.31
CA ASP A 124 -14.66 -0.18 -11.63
C ASP A 124 -15.36 -1.50 -12.01
N ALA A 125 -15.89 -1.56 -13.24
CA ALA A 125 -16.60 -2.72 -13.76
C ALA A 125 -15.68 -3.94 -13.96
N ALA A 126 -14.40 -3.73 -14.29
CA ALA A 126 -13.43 -4.82 -14.45
C ALA A 126 -13.20 -5.54 -13.11
N GLY A 127 -13.02 -4.78 -12.02
CA GLY A 127 -12.90 -5.34 -10.67
C GLY A 127 -14.16 -6.10 -10.22
N LEU A 128 -15.35 -5.62 -10.61
CA LEU A 128 -16.62 -6.32 -10.36
C LEU A 128 -16.69 -7.67 -11.08
N GLN A 129 -16.47 -7.68 -12.39
CA GLN A 129 -16.51 -8.89 -13.21
C GLN A 129 -15.47 -9.92 -12.76
N ALA A 130 -14.27 -9.46 -12.40
CA ALA A 130 -13.22 -10.31 -11.88
C ALA A 130 -13.62 -10.95 -10.53
N ALA A 131 -14.23 -10.18 -9.63
CA ALA A 131 -14.70 -10.70 -8.35
C ALA A 131 -15.86 -11.71 -8.50
N GLU A 132 -16.76 -11.51 -9.46
CA GLU A 132 -17.82 -12.47 -9.80
C GLU A 132 -17.24 -13.81 -10.30
N ARG A 133 -16.30 -13.74 -11.26
CA ARG A 133 -15.61 -14.91 -11.80
C ARG A 133 -14.82 -15.64 -10.71
N MET A 134 -14.13 -14.89 -9.85
CA MET A 134 -13.35 -15.44 -8.75
C MET A 134 -14.23 -16.21 -7.76
N LEU A 135 -15.39 -15.65 -7.39
CA LEU A 135 -16.35 -16.34 -6.52
C LEU A 135 -16.91 -17.60 -7.21
N ALA A 136 -17.17 -17.55 -8.52
CA ALA A 136 -17.63 -18.72 -9.27
C ALA A 136 -16.58 -19.85 -9.31
N LEU A 137 -15.28 -19.52 -9.33
CA LEU A 137 -14.19 -20.51 -9.32
C LEU A 137 -14.14 -21.34 -8.02
N THR A 138 -14.72 -20.84 -6.92
CA THR A 138 -14.76 -21.59 -5.65
C THR A 138 -15.84 -22.67 -5.62
N ALA A 139 -16.74 -22.69 -6.61
CA ALA A 139 -17.78 -23.71 -6.70
C ALA A 139 -17.18 -25.11 -7.00
N GLY A 140 -17.70 -26.11 -6.28
CA GLY A 140 -17.31 -27.52 -6.47
C GLY A 140 -15.93 -27.90 -5.91
N LEU A 141 -15.32 -27.03 -5.08
CA LEU A 141 -14.13 -27.39 -4.31
C LEU A 141 -14.42 -28.55 -3.34
N THR A 142 -13.40 -29.36 -3.09
CA THR A 142 -13.45 -30.53 -2.21
C THR A 142 -12.42 -30.42 -1.10
N ALA A 143 -12.49 -31.28 -0.08
CA ALA A 143 -11.52 -31.31 1.02
C ALA A 143 -10.10 -31.74 0.59
N ASP A 144 -9.98 -32.32 -0.61
CA ASP A 144 -8.68 -32.67 -1.20
C ASP A 144 -8.06 -31.49 -1.96
N ASP A 145 -8.78 -30.39 -2.18
CA ASP A 145 -8.29 -29.20 -2.88
C ASP A 145 -7.66 -28.18 -1.91
N LEU A 146 -6.81 -27.31 -2.47
CA LEU A 146 -6.21 -26.18 -1.76
C LEU A 146 -6.59 -24.88 -2.47
N VAL A 147 -6.93 -23.86 -1.69
CA VAL A 147 -7.03 -22.47 -2.17
C VAL A 147 -5.88 -21.66 -1.60
N ILE A 148 -5.07 -21.08 -2.47
CA ILE A 148 -4.05 -20.09 -2.08
C ILE A 148 -4.62 -18.70 -2.38
N CYS A 149 -4.79 -17.89 -1.34
CA CYS A 149 -5.28 -16.54 -1.45
C CYS A 149 -4.11 -15.53 -1.40
N LEU A 150 -3.83 -14.86 -2.52
CA LEU A 150 -2.75 -13.87 -2.64
C LEU A 150 -3.33 -12.47 -2.49
N ILE A 151 -3.08 -11.81 -1.36
CA ILE A 151 -3.64 -10.48 -1.09
C ILE A 151 -2.54 -9.49 -0.78
N SER A 152 -2.65 -8.29 -1.33
CA SER A 152 -1.85 -7.15 -0.93
C SER A 152 -2.69 -5.89 -0.82
N GLY A 153 -2.02 -4.79 -0.51
CA GLY A 153 -2.60 -3.46 -0.54
C GLY A 153 -3.42 -3.11 -1.77
N GLY A 154 -4.45 -2.29 -1.59
CA GLY A 154 -5.41 -1.91 -2.64
C GLY A 154 -6.45 -2.97 -3.04
N GLY A 155 -6.34 -4.20 -2.53
CA GLY A 155 -7.30 -5.29 -2.82
C GLY A 155 -8.76 -4.95 -2.48
N SER A 156 -8.95 -4.01 -1.55
CA SER A 156 -10.27 -3.55 -1.13
C SER A 156 -11.07 -2.87 -2.25
N ALA A 157 -10.40 -2.17 -3.17
CA ALA A 157 -11.02 -1.56 -4.35
C ALA A 157 -11.02 -2.50 -5.56
N LEU A 158 -9.92 -3.23 -5.77
CA LEU A 158 -9.75 -4.16 -6.89
C LEU A 158 -10.72 -5.35 -6.82
N LEU A 159 -10.99 -5.86 -5.62
CA LEU A 159 -11.87 -7.00 -5.38
C LEU A 159 -13.23 -6.52 -4.87
N THR A 160 -14.05 -5.99 -5.79
CA THR A 160 -15.33 -5.33 -5.45
C THR A 160 -16.53 -6.14 -5.91
N LEU A 161 -17.19 -6.83 -4.98
CA LEU A 161 -18.50 -7.46 -5.24
C LEU A 161 -19.55 -6.94 -4.25
N PRO A 162 -20.51 -6.09 -4.68
CA PRO A 162 -21.60 -5.60 -3.85
C PRO A 162 -22.49 -6.73 -3.30
N ALA A 163 -23.15 -6.50 -2.18
CA ALA A 163 -24.26 -7.34 -1.70
C ALA A 163 -25.41 -7.37 -2.73
N GLU A 164 -26.25 -8.40 -2.68
CA GLU A 164 -27.46 -8.43 -3.50
C GLU A 164 -28.33 -7.21 -3.19
N GLY A 165 -28.89 -6.58 -4.24
CA GLY A 165 -29.64 -5.33 -4.12
C GLY A 165 -28.79 -4.06 -4.13
N LEU A 166 -27.45 -4.15 -4.22
CA LEU A 166 -26.56 -3.00 -4.43
C LEU A 166 -25.92 -3.03 -5.81
N SER A 167 -25.89 -1.87 -6.46
CA SER A 167 -25.07 -1.66 -7.65
C SER A 167 -23.62 -1.30 -7.29
N LEU A 168 -22.73 -1.35 -8.28
CA LEU A 168 -21.37 -0.81 -8.13
C LEU A 168 -21.40 0.69 -7.80
N ALA A 169 -22.31 1.45 -8.41
CA ALA A 169 -22.48 2.88 -8.19
C ALA A 169 -22.91 3.18 -6.74
N ASP A 170 -23.81 2.37 -6.16
CA ASP A 170 -24.18 2.49 -4.76
C ASP A 170 -22.98 2.30 -3.84
N LYS A 171 -22.16 1.27 -4.12
CA LYS A 171 -20.97 0.98 -3.32
C LYS A 171 -19.92 2.09 -3.40
N GLN A 172 -19.71 2.68 -4.58
CA GLN A 172 -18.85 3.85 -4.77
C GLN A 172 -19.39 5.07 -4.01
N ARG A 173 -20.70 5.32 -4.09
CA ARG A 173 -21.37 6.42 -3.38
C ARG A 173 -21.22 6.28 -1.86
N ILE A 174 -21.60 5.13 -1.31
CA ILE A 174 -21.52 4.85 0.13
C ILE A 174 -20.09 5.00 0.65
N ASN A 175 -19.09 4.50 -0.09
CA ASN A 175 -17.69 4.65 0.32
C ASN A 175 -17.23 6.12 0.33
N ARG A 176 -17.69 6.92 -0.64
CA ARG A 176 -17.41 8.36 -0.67
C ARG A 176 -18.10 9.08 0.48
N GLU A 177 -19.37 8.80 0.74
CA GLU A 177 -20.12 9.41 1.86
C GLU A 177 -19.48 9.07 3.22
N LEU A 178 -19.00 7.84 3.41
CA LEU A 178 -18.24 7.43 4.61
C LEU A 178 -16.92 8.22 4.77
N LEU A 179 -16.19 8.44 3.68
CA LEU A 179 -14.97 9.25 3.70
C LEU A 179 -15.27 10.71 4.04
N GLU A 180 -16.29 11.29 3.40
CA GLU A 180 -16.71 12.68 3.59
C GLU A 180 -17.29 12.93 4.99
N SER A 181 -17.87 11.90 5.63
CA SER A 181 -18.40 11.99 6.99
C SER A 181 -17.34 11.93 8.09
N GLY A 182 -16.07 11.65 7.74
CA GLY A 182 -14.99 11.47 8.70
C GLY A 182 -15.11 10.18 9.52
N ALA A 183 -15.81 9.16 9.01
CA ALA A 183 -15.87 7.85 9.65
C ALA A 183 -14.45 7.26 9.76
N HIS A 184 -14.12 6.68 10.91
CA HIS A 184 -12.79 6.10 11.06
C HIS A 184 -12.65 4.79 10.28
N ILE A 185 -11.43 4.37 9.98
CA ILE A 185 -11.18 3.23 9.07
C ILE A 185 -11.87 1.92 9.52
N GLY A 186 -11.91 1.67 10.83
CA GLY A 186 -12.69 0.56 11.42
C GLY A 186 -14.18 0.59 11.10
N GLU A 187 -14.86 1.74 11.26
CA GLU A 187 -16.29 1.91 10.93
C GLU A 187 -16.54 1.72 9.44
N MET A 188 -15.69 2.33 8.61
CA MET A 188 -15.76 2.18 7.16
C MET A 188 -15.65 0.71 6.76
N ASN A 189 -14.68 -0.02 7.33
CA ASN A 189 -14.48 -1.43 7.04
C ASN A 189 -15.64 -2.29 7.53
N CYS A 190 -16.23 -1.99 8.69
CA CYS A 190 -17.43 -2.67 9.18
C CYS A 190 -18.57 -2.61 8.14
N VAL A 191 -18.91 -1.40 7.66
CA VAL A 191 -19.94 -1.23 6.63
C VAL A 191 -19.55 -1.91 5.32
N ARG A 192 -18.30 -1.72 4.85
CA ARG A 192 -17.82 -2.31 3.59
C ARG A 192 -17.86 -3.84 3.58
N LYS A 193 -17.61 -4.49 4.71
CA LYS A 193 -17.71 -5.95 4.85
C LYS A 193 -19.16 -6.40 4.73
N HIS A 194 -20.08 -5.78 5.48
CA HIS A 194 -21.50 -6.15 5.48
C HIS A 194 -22.21 -5.88 4.15
N LEU A 195 -21.74 -4.90 3.37
CA LEU A 195 -22.28 -4.58 2.04
C LEU A 195 -21.55 -5.30 0.89
N SER A 196 -20.90 -6.44 1.14
CA SER A 196 -20.12 -7.18 0.14
C SER A 196 -20.30 -8.69 0.21
N ARG A 197 -20.35 -9.36 -0.95
CA ARG A 197 -20.47 -10.82 -1.04
C ARG A 197 -19.18 -11.60 -0.76
N ILE A 198 -18.03 -10.94 -0.67
CA ILE A 198 -16.70 -11.58 -0.59
C ILE A 198 -15.81 -11.09 0.56
N LYS A 199 -16.05 -9.89 1.09
CA LYS A 199 -15.29 -9.31 2.20
C LYS A 199 -15.73 -9.91 3.54
N GLY A 200 -14.96 -9.68 4.60
CA GLY A 200 -15.28 -10.16 5.95
C GLY A 200 -15.41 -11.68 6.02
N GLY A 201 -14.48 -12.39 5.40
CA GLY A 201 -14.40 -13.85 5.44
C GLY A 201 -15.27 -14.57 4.40
N ARG A 202 -16.16 -13.88 3.69
CA ARG A 202 -17.10 -14.56 2.78
C ARG A 202 -16.44 -15.31 1.62
N LEU A 203 -15.35 -14.79 1.06
CA LEU A 203 -14.59 -15.53 0.04
C LEU A 203 -13.96 -16.78 0.65
N GLY A 204 -13.37 -16.68 1.84
CA GLY A 204 -12.85 -17.83 2.57
C GLY A 204 -13.93 -18.88 2.86
N ALA A 205 -15.11 -18.44 3.31
CA ALA A 205 -16.24 -19.33 3.58
C ALA A 205 -16.78 -20.01 2.30
N ALA A 206 -16.70 -19.33 1.14
CA ALA A 206 -17.09 -19.89 -0.15
C ALA A 206 -16.13 -20.96 -0.69
N CYS A 207 -14.94 -21.10 -0.09
CA CYS A 207 -13.96 -22.12 -0.45
C CYS A 207 -14.17 -23.46 0.27
N HIS A 208 -14.96 -23.48 1.35
CA HIS A 208 -15.24 -24.71 2.10
C HIS A 208 -15.88 -25.77 1.19
N PRO A 209 -15.44 -27.04 1.23
CA PRO A 209 -14.57 -27.65 2.26
C PRO A 209 -13.06 -27.62 1.98
N ALA A 210 -12.58 -26.95 0.92
CA ALA A 210 -11.14 -26.86 0.66
C ALA A 210 -10.44 -26.00 1.73
N GLN A 211 -9.18 -26.34 2.02
CA GLN A 211 -8.34 -25.53 2.89
C GLN A 211 -7.98 -24.21 2.19
N VAL A 212 -8.04 -23.08 2.92
CA VAL A 212 -7.54 -21.78 2.44
C VAL A 212 -6.23 -21.42 3.14
N VAL A 213 -5.21 -21.07 2.36
CA VAL A 213 -3.95 -20.49 2.83
C VAL A 213 -3.86 -19.07 2.28
N SER A 214 -3.95 -18.07 3.15
CA SER A 214 -3.87 -16.65 2.76
C SER A 214 -2.45 -16.14 2.98
N LEU A 215 -1.81 -15.70 1.89
CA LEU A 215 -0.46 -15.13 1.88
C LEU A 215 -0.61 -13.63 1.62
N LEU A 216 -0.23 -12.82 2.59
CA LEU A 216 -0.57 -11.41 2.67
C LEU A 216 0.67 -10.52 2.63
N ILE A 217 0.66 -9.49 1.80
CA ILE A 217 1.56 -8.34 1.92
C ILE A 217 0.76 -7.21 2.58
N SER A 218 1.22 -6.75 3.73
CA SER A 218 0.51 -5.73 4.50
C SER A 218 0.86 -4.31 4.05
N ASP A 219 -0.16 -3.50 3.82
CA ASP A 219 -0.09 -2.05 3.68
C ASP A 219 -0.98 -1.34 4.71
N VAL A 220 -1.18 -1.97 5.87
CA VAL A 220 -2.08 -1.45 6.91
C VAL A 220 -1.30 -1.29 8.20
N PRO A 221 -1.35 -0.12 8.86
CA PRO A 221 -0.81 0.04 10.20
C PRO A 221 -1.32 -1.04 11.17
N GLY A 222 -0.41 -1.70 11.89
CA GLY A 222 -0.73 -2.81 12.81
C GLY A 222 -1.00 -4.16 12.14
N ASP A 223 -0.80 -4.28 10.83
CA ASP A 223 -0.75 -5.52 10.06
C ASP A 223 -1.96 -6.47 10.20
N SER A 224 -3.12 -5.95 10.62
CA SER A 224 -4.29 -6.77 10.92
C SER A 224 -4.85 -7.45 9.65
N PRO A 225 -4.84 -8.80 9.56
CA PRO A 225 -5.34 -9.51 8.39
C PRO A 225 -6.81 -9.27 8.07
N ALA A 226 -7.62 -8.94 9.10
CA ALA A 226 -9.04 -8.64 8.93
C ALA A 226 -9.29 -7.26 8.29
N VAL A 227 -8.26 -6.40 8.24
CA VAL A 227 -8.30 -5.06 7.65
C VAL A 227 -7.74 -5.07 6.23
N ILE A 228 -6.65 -5.81 5.98
CA ILE A 228 -6.03 -5.94 4.65
C ILE A 228 -7.07 -6.43 3.63
N ALA A 229 -7.32 -5.63 2.59
CA ALA A 229 -8.39 -5.85 1.60
C ALA A 229 -9.80 -6.09 2.18
N SER A 230 -10.06 -5.61 3.40
CA SER A 230 -11.25 -5.92 4.21
C SER A 230 -11.44 -7.42 4.53
N GLY A 231 -10.33 -8.15 4.67
CA GLY A 231 -10.27 -9.51 5.18
C GLY A 231 -11.17 -10.50 4.43
N PRO A 232 -11.03 -10.71 3.10
CA PRO A 232 -11.93 -11.58 2.34
C PRO A 232 -11.91 -13.05 2.80
N THR A 233 -10.83 -13.50 3.43
CA THR A 233 -10.62 -14.87 3.91
C THR A 233 -10.52 -14.96 5.44
N VAL A 234 -10.76 -13.85 6.16
CA VAL A 234 -10.64 -13.77 7.62
C VAL A 234 -12.02 -13.50 8.23
N PRO A 235 -12.46 -14.26 9.25
CA PRO A 235 -13.73 -14.01 9.92
C PRO A 235 -13.82 -12.60 10.49
N ASP A 236 -15.03 -12.05 10.50
CA ASP A 236 -15.28 -10.67 10.89
C ASP A 236 -16.10 -10.60 12.18
N PRO A 237 -15.56 -10.01 13.27
CA PRO A 237 -16.26 -9.94 14.54
C PRO A 237 -17.37 -8.88 14.56
N SER A 238 -17.34 -7.91 13.64
CA SER A 238 -18.42 -6.90 13.55
C SER A 238 -19.73 -7.53 13.06
N THR A 239 -20.84 -6.88 13.35
CA THR A 239 -22.18 -7.40 13.09
C THR A 239 -22.99 -6.52 12.15
N CYS A 240 -24.08 -7.06 11.61
CA CYS A 240 -25.05 -6.25 10.87
C CYS A 240 -25.57 -5.05 11.68
N ALA A 241 -25.73 -5.22 13.00
CA ALA A 241 -26.19 -4.16 13.88
C ALA A 241 -25.17 -3.02 13.98
N ASP A 242 -23.87 -3.34 14.04
CA ASP A 242 -22.80 -2.33 14.02
C ASP A 242 -22.80 -1.56 12.70
N ALA A 243 -22.87 -2.27 11.57
CA ALA A 243 -22.92 -1.65 10.26
C ALA A 243 -24.14 -0.72 10.09
N LEU A 244 -25.31 -1.15 10.58
CA LEU A 244 -26.52 -0.33 10.56
C LEU A 244 -26.38 0.92 11.44
N ALA A 245 -25.86 0.77 12.67
CA ALA A 245 -25.66 1.88 13.58
C ALA A 245 -24.69 2.94 13.01
N ILE A 246 -23.66 2.51 12.27
CA ILE A 246 -22.73 3.40 11.58
C ILE A 246 -23.44 4.14 10.44
N LEU A 247 -24.20 3.43 9.60
CA LEU A 247 -24.96 4.05 8.51
C LEU A 247 -25.95 5.10 9.04
N GLU A 248 -26.62 4.82 10.15
CA GLU A 248 -27.55 5.75 10.81
C GLU A 248 -26.83 6.95 11.43
N ARG A 249 -25.72 6.71 12.14
CA ARG A 249 -24.89 7.76 12.76
C ARG A 249 -24.44 8.81 11.75
N TYR A 250 -24.04 8.37 10.55
CA TYR A 250 -23.55 9.25 9.49
C TYR A 250 -24.63 9.66 8.48
N GLY A 251 -25.89 9.22 8.65
CA GLY A 251 -26.99 9.56 7.74
C GLY A 251 -26.82 9.02 6.32
N ILE A 252 -26.13 7.89 6.16
CA ILE A 252 -25.80 7.30 4.86
C ILE A 252 -26.94 6.39 4.41
N ALA A 253 -27.53 6.74 3.27
CA ALA A 253 -28.66 6.00 2.72
C ALA A 253 -28.21 4.72 2.00
N VAL A 254 -28.96 3.64 2.19
CA VAL A 254 -28.87 2.38 1.44
C VAL A 254 -30.28 1.99 0.96
N PRO A 255 -30.43 1.19 -0.12
CA PRO A 255 -31.74 0.71 -0.56
C PRO A 255 -32.51 -0.01 0.56
N ASP A 256 -33.84 0.11 0.58
CA ASP A 256 -34.69 -0.46 1.64
C ASP A 256 -34.53 -1.98 1.79
N SER A 257 -34.34 -2.69 0.67
CA SER A 257 -34.05 -4.12 0.68
C SER A 257 -32.76 -4.47 1.42
N VAL A 258 -31.72 -3.65 1.25
CA VAL A 258 -30.41 -3.81 1.91
C VAL A 258 -30.53 -3.46 3.38
N ARG A 259 -31.25 -2.38 3.71
CA ARG A 259 -31.55 -2.01 5.10
C ARG A 259 -32.30 -3.14 5.82
N ALA A 260 -33.33 -3.71 5.20
CA ALA A 260 -34.07 -4.84 5.75
C ALA A 260 -33.18 -6.09 5.94
N ALA A 261 -32.26 -6.35 4.99
CA ALA A 261 -31.32 -7.47 5.08
C ALA A 261 -30.24 -7.29 6.17
N LEU A 262 -29.84 -6.04 6.47
CA LEU A 262 -29.03 -5.73 7.65
C LEU A 262 -29.82 -5.98 8.93
N HIS A 263 -31.05 -5.44 9.03
CA HIS A 263 -31.90 -5.64 10.21
C HIS A 263 -32.19 -7.12 10.53
N SER A 264 -32.41 -7.95 9.51
CA SER A 264 -32.70 -9.38 9.71
C SER A 264 -31.47 -10.24 9.96
N GLY A 265 -30.25 -9.69 9.79
CA GLY A 265 -29.01 -10.45 9.84
C GLY A 265 -28.71 -11.27 8.58
N ALA A 266 -29.48 -11.12 7.50
CA ALA A 266 -29.23 -11.84 6.23
C ALA A 266 -27.87 -11.46 5.60
N LEU A 267 -27.37 -10.26 5.88
CA LEU A 267 -26.04 -9.80 5.47
C LEU A 267 -24.97 -10.00 6.54
N GLU A 268 -25.14 -10.96 7.45
CA GLU A 268 -24.15 -11.22 8.50
C GLU A 268 -22.87 -11.87 7.92
N THR A 269 -21.71 -11.45 8.41
CA THR A 269 -20.40 -11.99 8.02
C THR A 269 -20.08 -13.26 8.83
N PRO A 270 -19.30 -14.21 8.28
CA PRO A 270 -18.75 -15.30 9.08
C PRO A 270 -18.03 -14.80 10.33
N LYS A 271 -18.38 -15.36 11.49
CA LYS A 271 -17.89 -14.92 12.79
C LYS A 271 -16.65 -15.72 13.22
N PRO A 272 -15.80 -15.18 14.10
CA PRO A 272 -14.76 -15.97 14.75
C PRO A 272 -15.35 -17.25 15.38
N GLY A 273 -14.72 -18.40 15.10
CA GLY A 273 -15.21 -19.71 15.52
C GLY A 273 -16.11 -20.44 14.49
N ASP A 274 -16.40 -19.84 13.33
CA ASP A 274 -17.09 -20.53 12.25
C ASP A 274 -16.29 -21.77 11.78
N PRO A 275 -16.88 -22.97 11.82
CA PRO A 275 -16.16 -24.22 11.53
C PRO A 275 -15.64 -24.31 10.10
N ARG A 276 -16.18 -23.52 9.17
CA ARG A 276 -15.70 -23.48 7.77
C ARG A 276 -14.27 -22.95 7.64
N PHE A 277 -13.76 -22.27 8.67
CA PHE A 277 -12.39 -21.75 8.71
C PHE A 277 -11.43 -22.67 9.46
N ALA A 278 -11.90 -23.82 9.95
CA ALA A 278 -11.03 -24.80 10.60
C ALA A 278 -9.92 -25.25 9.64
N GLY A 279 -8.67 -25.14 10.09
CA GLY A 279 -7.49 -25.47 9.28
C GLY A 279 -7.07 -24.42 8.26
N HIS A 280 -7.80 -23.30 8.11
CA HIS A 280 -7.33 -22.17 7.31
C HIS A 280 -6.06 -21.58 7.93
N GLN A 281 -5.17 -21.09 7.07
CA GLN A 281 -3.92 -20.45 7.48
C GLN A 281 -3.87 -19.02 6.93
N VAL A 282 -3.27 -18.13 7.71
CA VAL A 282 -3.05 -16.74 7.33
C VAL A 282 -1.61 -16.40 7.68
N GLN A 283 -0.84 -15.95 6.69
CA GLN A 283 0.58 -15.62 6.83
C GLN A 283 0.84 -14.24 6.24
N LEU A 284 1.49 -13.37 7.02
CA LEU A 284 2.06 -12.13 6.55
C LEU A 284 3.44 -12.44 5.96
N ILE A 285 3.58 -12.32 4.66
CA ILE A 285 4.83 -12.65 3.94
C ILE A 285 5.75 -11.44 3.78
N ALA A 286 5.20 -10.23 3.90
CA ALA A 286 5.91 -8.96 3.93
C ALA A 286 5.12 -7.94 4.75
N THR A 287 5.81 -7.19 5.62
CA THR A 287 5.23 -6.09 6.41
C THR A 287 6.09 -4.82 6.34
N PRO A 288 5.50 -3.64 6.65
CA PRO A 288 6.24 -2.38 6.74
C PRO A 288 7.44 -2.48 7.72
N GLN A 289 7.23 -3.08 8.90
CA GLN A 289 8.32 -3.28 9.87
C GLN A 289 9.48 -4.10 9.31
N GLN A 290 9.23 -5.18 8.58
CA GLN A 290 10.29 -6.02 7.99
C GLN A 290 11.16 -5.19 7.04
N SER A 291 10.53 -4.39 6.18
CA SER A 291 11.21 -3.51 5.22
C SER A 291 12.06 -2.44 5.91
N LEU A 292 11.54 -1.83 6.99
CA LEU A 292 12.31 -0.88 7.80
C LEU A 292 13.49 -1.54 8.50
N GLN A 293 13.34 -2.78 9.00
CA GLN A 293 14.44 -3.52 9.61
C GLN A 293 15.51 -3.92 8.59
N ALA A 294 15.12 -4.27 7.36
CA ALA A 294 16.06 -4.54 6.28
C ALA A 294 16.91 -3.29 5.96
N ALA A 295 16.27 -2.13 5.81
CA ALA A 295 16.99 -0.86 5.65
C ALA A 295 17.85 -0.51 6.87
N ALA A 296 17.37 -0.77 8.09
CA ALA A 296 18.14 -0.52 9.31
C ALA A 296 19.39 -1.41 9.41
N ALA A 297 19.30 -2.67 8.97
CA ALA A 297 20.44 -3.57 8.88
C ALA A 297 21.47 -3.04 7.86
N ALA A 298 21.03 -2.68 6.65
CA ALA A 298 21.91 -2.11 5.62
C ALA A 298 22.60 -0.82 6.10
N ALA A 299 21.92 0.03 6.86
CA ALA A 299 22.52 1.23 7.43
C ALA A 299 23.62 0.90 8.44
N ARG A 300 23.39 -0.09 9.33
CA ARG A 300 24.36 -0.55 10.33
C ARG A 300 25.57 -1.22 9.68
N ASP A 301 25.35 -1.99 8.62
CA ASP A 301 26.43 -2.64 7.85
C ASP A 301 27.33 -1.60 7.16
N ALA A 302 26.78 -0.43 6.82
CA ALA A 302 27.53 0.74 6.33
C ALA A 302 28.16 1.59 7.46
N GLY A 303 28.11 1.12 8.72
CA GLY A 303 28.70 1.83 9.87
C GLY A 303 27.88 3.01 10.40
N ILE A 304 26.62 3.15 9.98
CA ILE A 304 25.73 4.23 10.43
C ILE A 304 24.70 3.68 11.43
N ALA A 305 24.61 4.31 12.60
CA ALA A 305 23.58 3.94 13.57
C ALA A 305 22.18 4.16 12.98
N CYS A 306 21.24 3.26 13.21
CA CYS A 306 19.89 3.37 12.65
C CYS A 306 18.80 3.19 13.72
N HIS A 307 17.87 4.13 13.76
CA HIS A 307 16.78 4.23 14.72
C HIS A 307 15.43 4.19 13.97
N VAL A 308 14.71 3.07 14.10
CA VAL A 308 13.34 2.93 13.57
C VAL A 308 12.38 3.53 14.60
N LEU A 309 11.63 4.57 14.23
CA LEU A 309 10.68 5.24 15.11
C LEU A 309 9.38 4.44 15.24
N SER A 310 8.80 4.07 14.10
CA SER A 310 7.55 3.30 13.99
C SER A 310 7.31 2.94 12.53
N ASP A 311 6.65 1.82 12.28
CA ASP A 311 6.06 1.43 11.00
C ASP A 311 4.55 1.79 10.90
N GLU A 312 3.98 2.35 11.97
CA GLU A 312 2.57 2.71 12.10
C GLU A 312 2.37 4.23 12.20
N MET A 313 3.21 5.04 11.54
CA MET A 313 3.06 6.50 11.61
C MET A 313 1.85 6.97 10.79
N GLU A 314 0.79 7.36 11.50
CA GLU A 314 -0.43 7.93 10.93
C GLU A 314 -0.54 9.44 11.25
N GLY A 315 -1.43 10.12 10.52
CA GLY A 315 -1.74 11.54 10.73
C GLY A 315 -1.48 12.39 9.50
N GLU A 316 -1.65 13.70 9.64
CA GLU A 316 -1.47 14.65 8.53
C GLU A 316 0.02 14.78 8.17
N SER A 317 0.35 14.51 6.90
CA SER A 317 1.73 14.32 6.41
C SER A 317 2.65 15.50 6.76
N ARG A 318 2.14 16.73 6.63
CA ARG A 318 2.86 17.96 6.97
C ARG A 318 3.14 18.12 8.47
N GLU A 319 2.30 17.57 9.34
CA GLU A 319 2.50 17.65 10.80
C GLU A 319 3.49 16.58 11.26
N VAL A 320 3.37 15.36 10.72
CA VAL A 320 4.35 14.29 10.94
C VAL A 320 5.75 14.74 10.51
N ALA A 321 5.87 15.47 9.40
CA ALA A 321 7.13 16.05 8.93
C ALA A 321 7.76 17.03 9.93
N LYS A 322 6.98 17.87 10.60
CA LYS A 322 7.49 18.82 11.61
C LYS A 322 8.10 18.09 12.81
N VAL A 323 7.48 17.00 13.24
CA VAL A 323 8.01 16.16 14.33
C VAL A 323 9.35 15.53 13.93
N HIS A 324 9.44 15.00 12.70
CA HIS A 324 10.69 14.44 12.17
C HIS A 324 11.78 15.51 12.04
N ALA A 325 11.43 16.71 11.57
CA ALA A 325 12.36 17.84 11.50
C ALA A 325 12.89 18.22 12.89
N ALA A 326 12.02 18.27 13.91
CA ALA A 326 12.42 18.60 15.27
C ALA A 326 13.44 17.58 15.82
N LEU A 327 13.21 16.29 15.60
CA LEU A 327 14.16 15.23 15.97
C LEU A 327 15.49 15.37 15.22
N ALA A 328 15.45 15.52 13.88
CA ALA A 328 16.67 15.66 13.09
C ALA A 328 17.48 16.92 13.46
N ARG A 329 16.81 18.03 13.77
CA ARG A 329 17.45 19.26 14.27
C ARG A 329 18.09 19.04 15.62
N ALA A 330 17.41 18.37 16.54
CA ALA A 330 17.98 18.05 17.85
C ALA A 330 19.23 17.17 17.72
N VAL A 331 19.22 16.19 16.82
CA VAL A 331 20.38 15.33 16.56
C VAL A 331 21.52 16.14 15.95
N ALA A 332 21.24 16.93 14.90
CA ALA A 332 22.26 17.69 14.19
C ALA A 332 22.92 18.79 15.05
N LEU A 333 22.13 19.48 15.89
CA LEU A 333 22.60 20.63 16.67
C LEU A 333 23.06 20.27 18.08
N HIS A 334 22.52 19.19 18.65
CA HIS A 334 22.73 18.84 20.07
C HIS A 334 23.16 17.39 20.30
N GLY A 335 23.18 16.53 19.27
CA GLY A 335 23.51 15.11 19.43
C GLY A 335 22.50 14.34 20.27
N GLN A 336 21.21 14.75 20.25
CA GLN A 336 20.14 14.16 21.04
C GLN A 336 18.84 14.02 20.21
N PRO A 337 18.00 13.00 20.47
CA PRO A 337 18.21 11.91 21.42
C PRO A 337 19.21 10.86 20.93
N PHE A 338 19.70 10.98 19.69
CA PHE A 338 20.62 10.05 19.05
C PHE A 338 21.96 10.72 18.74
N ALA A 339 23.04 9.93 18.77
CA ALA A 339 24.35 10.39 18.34
C ALA A 339 24.45 10.41 16.80
N ARG A 340 25.24 11.34 16.25
CA ARG A 340 25.60 11.38 14.84
C ARG A 340 26.91 10.60 14.56
N PRO A 341 27.10 10.03 13.36
CA PRO A 341 26.13 9.99 12.27
C PRO A 341 25.04 8.92 12.52
N CYS A 342 23.81 9.21 12.11
CA CYS A 342 22.72 8.25 12.21
C CYS A 342 21.66 8.40 11.12
N VAL A 343 20.87 7.34 10.95
CA VAL A 343 19.65 7.30 10.15
C VAL A 343 18.45 7.18 11.09
N ILE A 344 17.44 8.01 10.87
CA ILE A 344 16.13 7.87 11.48
C ILE A 344 15.19 7.32 10.41
N LEU A 345 14.57 6.17 10.68
CA LEU A 345 13.59 5.53 9.80
C LEU A 345 12.19 5.62 10.38
N SER A 346 11.19 5.80 9.53
CA SER A 346 9.79 5.57 9.86
C SER A 346 9.02 5.09 8.64
N GLY A 347 7.92 4.38 8.90
CA GLY A 347 6.95 3.96 7.90
C GLY A 347 5.53 4.28 8.33
N GLY A 348 4.56 3.69 7.65
CA GLY A 348 3.13 3.88 7.91
C GLY A 348 2.44 4.71 6.84
N GLU A 349 1.18 5.06 7.09
CA GLU A 349 0.32 5.69 6.09
C GLU A 349 -0.24 7.01 6.61
N THR A 350 0.39 8.12 6.20
CA THR A 350 -0.13 9.46 6.53
C THR A 350 -1.30 9.81 5.63
N THR A 351 -1.91 10.97 5.87
CA THR A 351 -2.95 11.52 5.00
C THR A 351 -2.58 12.93 4.56
N VAL A 352 -3.26 13.39 3.50
CA VAL A 352 -3.19 14.80 3.05
C VAL A 352 -4.62 15.30 2.98
N THR A 353 -4.95 16.26 3.84
CA THR A 353 -6.24 16.95 3.76
C THR A 353 -6.25 17.87 2.54
N VAL A 354 -6.90 17.42 1.47
CA VAL A 354 -7.06 18.22 0.25
C VAL A 354 -8.02 19.38 0.52
N ARG A 355 -7.50 20.60 0.53
CA ARG A 355 -8.29 21.79 0.84
C ARG A 355 -9.11 22.22 -0.37
N LYS A 356 -10.31 22.76 -0.13
CA LYS A 356 -11.05 23.50 -1.17
C LYS A 356 -10.26 24.75 -1.52
N LEU A 357 -9.90 24.87 -2.79
CA LEU A 357 -9.19 26.02 -3.33
C LEU A 357 -10.17 27.10 -3.76
N ALA A 358 -9.73 28.35 -3.71
CA ALA A 358 -10.47 29.46 -4.30
C ALA A 358 -10.61 29.25 -5.82
N GLU A 359 -11.69 29.79 -6.38
CA GLU A 359 -11.95 29.70 -7.83
C GLU A 359 -10.78 30.29 -8.63
N GLY A 360 -10.35 29.59 -9.67
CA GLY A 360 -9.22 29.98 -10.52
C GLY A 360 -7.84 29.51 -10.05
N ILE A 361 -7.72 28.88 -8.87
CA ILE A 361 -6.46 28.23 -8.45
C ILE A 361 -6.44 26.80 -9.00
N GLU A 362 -5.38 26.47 -9.74
CA GLU A 362 -5.16 25.10 -10.20
C GLU A 362 -4.92 24.16 -9.01
N ARG A 363 -5.53 22.97 -9.08
CA ARG A 363 -5.35 21.93 -8.09
C ARG A 363 -3.89 21.46 -8.11
N GLY A 364 -3.25 21.43 -6.94
CA GLY A 364 -1.91 20.90 -6.80
C GLY A 364 -1.80 19.41 -7.11
N ARG A 365 -0.56 18.99 -7.37
CA ARG A 365 -0.20 17.63 -7.72
C ARG A 365 0.80 17.05 -6.72
N GLY A 366 0.72 15.75 -6.48
CA GLY A 366 1.59 15.00 -5.58
C GLY A 366 0.80 14.18 -4.57
N GLY A 367 1.50 13.71 -3.54
CA GLY A 367 0.92 12.86 -2.51
C GLY A 367 1.56 13.06 -1.15
N ARG A 368 1.40 12.04 -0.31
CA ARG A 368 1.77 12.01 1.11
C ARG A 368 3.27 12.13 1.33
N ALA A 369 4.06 11.39 0.55
CA ALA A 369 5.51 11.37 0.70
C ALA A 369 6.13 12.71 0.28
N GLY A 370 5.66 13.29 -0.83
CA GLY A 370 6.03 14.62 -1.27
C GLY A 370 5.57 15.72 -0.32
N GLU A 371 4.34 15.64 0.21
CA GLU A 371 3.81 16.58 1.20
C GLU A 371 4.62 16.53 2.51
N PHE A 372 5.03 15.33 2.93
CA PHE A 372 5.95 15.11 4.04
C PHE A 372 7.29 15.79 3.77
N CYS A 373 7.93 15.54 2.61
CA CYS A 373 9.20 16.18 2.26
C CYS A 373 9.10 17.72 2.18
N LEU A 374 7.99 18.26 1.67
CA LEU A 374 7.76 19.70 1.60
C LEU A 374 7.60 20.33 3.00
N GLY A 375 6.87 19.65 3.91
CA GLY A 375 6.79 20.04 5.31
C GLY A 375 8.14 19.93 6.03
N LEU A 376 8.90 18.88 5.73
CA LEU A 376 10.20 18.59 6.32
C LEU A 376 11.22 19.66 5.92
N ALA A 377 11.32 20.00 4.63
CA ALA A 377 12.22 21.04 4.13
C ALA A 377 11.96 22.39 4.81
N GLN A 378 10.68 22.77 4.97
CA GLN A 378 10.30 23.99 5.69
C GLN A 378 10.68 23.93 7.17
N ALA A 379 10.44 22.81 7.86
CA ALA A 379 10.69 22.71 9.28
C ALA A 379 12.19 22.54 9.61
N LEU A 380 12.98 21.97 8.70
CA LEU A 380 14.44 21.85 8.82
C LEU A 380 15.15 23.20 8.65
N GLN A 381 14.60 24.15 7.90
CA GLN A 381 15.23 25.47 7.69
C GLN A 381 16.70 25.36 7.24
N ALA A 382 16.98 24.44 6.30
CA ALA A 382 18.32 24.20 5.74
C ALA A 382 19.41 23.87 6.79
N VAL A 383 19.06 23.16 7.86
CA VAL A 383 20.07 22.65 8.83
C VAL A 383 21.13 21.82 8.10
N PRO A 384 22.43 22.16 8.24
CA PRO A 384 23.50 21.43 7.57
C PRO A 384 23.58 19.96 8.00
N GLY A 385 24.04 19.10 7.09
CA GLY A 385 24.29 17.68 7.39
C GLY A 385 23.04 16.81 7.50
N VAL A 386 21.85 17.34 7.23
CA VAL A 386 20.60 16.57 7.22
C VAL A 386 20.12 16.36 5.79
N TRP A 387 19.91 15.10 5.44
CA TRP A 387 19.38 14.64 4.16
C TRP A 387 18.16 13.77 4.39
N ALA A 388 17.19 13.79 3.50
CA ALA A 388 16.02 12.94 3.64
C ALA A 388 15.49 12.40 2.30
N LEU A 389 14.83 11.25 2.39
CA LEU A 389 14.05 10.65 1.33
C LEU A 389 12.75 10.14 1.94
N ALA A 390 11.62 10.48 1.32
CA ALA A 390 10.34 9.83 1.59
C ALA A 390 9.74 9.37 0.28
N ALA A 391 9.26 8.13 0.23
CA ALA A 391 8.62 7.56 -0.95
C ALA A 391 7.61 6.44 -0.59
N ASP A 392 6.49 6.37 -1.31
CA ASP A 392 5.57 5.23 -1.27
C ASP A 392 6.28 4.01 -1.87
N THR A 393 6.19 2.87 -1.18
CA THR A 393 6.84 1.64 -1.61
C THR A 393 6.15 0.97 -2.79
N ASP A 394 4.95 1.41 -3.20
CA ASP A 394 4.33 0.98 -4.46
C ASP A 394 4.87 1.70 -5.71
N GLY A 395 5.61 2.78 -5.49
CA GLY A 395 6.23 3.60 -6.53
C GLY A 395 5.41 4.80 -7.01
N ILE A 396 4.25 5.10 -6.39
CA ILE A 396 3.32 6.16 -6.80
C ILE A 396 2.81 6.95 -5.58
N ASP A 397 3.22 8.21 -5.49
CA ASP A 397 2.84 9.16 -4.45
C ASP A 397 1.65 10.04 -4.88
N GLY A 398 0.45 9.53 -4.66
CA GLY A 398 -0.78 10.27 -4.90
C GLY A 398 -1.13 10.37 -6.38
N VAL A 399 -0.84 11.52 -7.00
CA VAL A 399 -1.08 11.79 -8.43
C VAL A 399 0.23 12.08 -9.13
N GLU A 400 0.37 11.57 -10.36
CA GLU A 400 1.59 11.51 -11.19
C GLU A 400 2.37 10.18 -11.07
N ASP A 401 3.64 10.18 -11.46
CA ASP A 401 4.51 9.03 -11.69
C ASP A 401 5.69 8.90 -10.70
N ASN A 402 5.82 9.85 -9.77
CA ASN A 402 6.85 9.83 -8.76
C ASN A 402 6.43 8.96 -7.56
N ALA A 403 7.38 8.28 -6.95
CA ALA A 403 7.21 7.57 -5.69
C ALA A 403 7.29 8.51 -4.47
N GLY A 404 7.88 9.69 -4.63
CA GLY A 404 8.06 10.66 -3.56
C GLY A 404 9.09 11.72 -3.93
N ALA A 405 9.87 12.18 -2.95
CA ALA A 405 10.86 13.24 -3.13
C ALA A 405 12.03 13.14 -2.13
N VAL A 406 13.09 13.90 -2.40
CA VAL A 406 14.24 14.05 -1.53
C VAL A 406 14.34 15.47 -0.95
N VAL A 407 14.99 15.60 0.20
CA VAL A 407 15.34 16.89 0.80
C VAL A 407 16.83 16.91 1.07
N THR A 408 17.49 17.96 0.57
CA THR A 408 18.93 18.19 0.71
C THR A 408 19.16 19.50 1.49
N PRO A 409 20.35 19.71 2.10
CA PRO A 409 20.65 20.94 2.82
C PRO A 409 20.45 22.23 2.00
N ASP A 410 20.56 22.15 0.68
CA ASP A 410 20.42 23.28 -0.26
C ASP A 410 19.04 23.36 -0.94
N THR A 411 18.08 22.45 -0.68
CA THR A 411 16.74 22.45 -1.31
C THR A 411 16.05 23.83 -1.22
N LEU A 412 16.07 24.48 -0.05
CA LEU A 412 15.44 25.79 0.12
C LEU A 412 16.17 26.90 -0.65
N ALA A 413 17.49 26.82 -0.77
CA ALA A 413 18.28 27.78 -1.54
C ALA A 413 17.99 27.64 -3.05
N ARG A 414 17.91 26.40 -3.56
CA ARG A 414 17.51 26.13 -4.96
C ARG A 414 16.08 26.60 -5.23
N ALA A 415 15.14 26.35 -4.32
CA ALA A 415 13.77 26.86 -4.44
C ALA A 415 13.71 28.39 -4.46
N ALA A 416 14.47 29.07 -3.60
CA ALA A 416 14.54 30.52 -3.58
C ALA A 416 15.11 31.12 -4.87
N ALA A 417 16.10 30.46 -5.49
CA ALA A 417 16.65 30.86 -6.79
C ALA A 417 15.61 30.78 -7.92
N LEU A 418 14.62 29.89 -7.81
CA LEU A 418 13.46 29.79 -8.70
C LEU A 418 12.27 30.66 -8.25
N GLN A 419 12.44 31.47 -7.21
CA GLN A 419 11.38 32.29 -6.58
C GLN A 419 10.20 31.45 -6.04
N TYR A 420 10.43 30.18 -5.72
CA TYR A 420 9.41 29.29 -5.16
C TYR A 420 9.28 29.49 -3.66
N LYS A 421 8.04 29.61 -3.19
CA LYS A 421 7.70 29.70 -1.77
C LYS A 421 7.10 28.37 -1.32
N PRO A 422 7.80 27.54 -0.53
CA PRO A 422 7.31 26.22 -0.10
C PRO A 422 5.88 26.24 0.47
N ALA A 423 5.57 27.23 1.31
CA ALA A 423 4.23 27.39 1.89
C ALA A 423 3.12 27.53 0.83
N ALA A 424 3.38 28.24 -0.27
CA ALA A 424 2.39 28.43 -1.33
C ALA A 424 2.08 27.12 -2.08
N TYR A 425 3.09 26.26 -2.27
CA TYR A 425 2.89 24.93 -2.85
C TYR A 425 2.18 23.99 -1.86
N GLN A 426 2.51 24.08 -0.57
CA GLN A 426 1.88 23.27 0.48
C GLN A 426 0.41 23.65 0.70
N ASP A 427 0.07 24.94 0.60
CA ASP A 427 -1.32 25.42 0.75
C ASP A 427 -2.24 24.91 -0.36
N ARG A 428 -1.69 24.60 -1.54
CA ARG A 428 -2.44 24.02 -2.67
C ARG A 428 -2.19 22.53 -2.90
N ASN A 429 -1.47 21.85 -1.99
CA ASN A 429 -1.11 20.44 -2.08
C ASN A 429 -0.33 20.09 -3.37
N ASP A 430 0.67 20.89 -3.72
CA ASP A 430 1.46 20.77 -4.95
C ASP A 430 2.93 20.40 -4.69
N SER A 431 3.18 19.28 -4.01
CA SER A 431 4.53 18.80 -3.76
C SER A 431 5.26 18.40 -5.05
N TYR A 432 4.57 17.83 -6.04
CA TYR A 432 5.14 17.50 -7.34
C TYR A 432 5.65 18.75 -8.07
N GLY A 433 4.81 19.80 -8.15
CA GLY A 433 5.18 21.07 -8.77
C GLY A 433 6.32 21.80 -8.06
N PHE A 434 6.52 21.55 -6.77
CA PHE A 434 7.65 22.09 -6.02
C PHE A 434 8.96 21.36 -6.32
N PHE A 435 8.97 20.03 -6.21
CA PHE A 435 10.21 19.23 -6.33
C PHE A 435 10.62 18.93 -7.78
N GLY A 436 9.68 18.91 -8.73
CA GLY A 436 9.96 18.66 -10.14
C GLY A 436 11.01 19.61 -10.73
N PRO A 437 10.79 20.94 -10.70
CA PRO A 437 11.74 21.92 -11.20
C PRO A 437 13.11 21.93 -10.47
N LEU A 438 13.18 21.36 -9.26
CA LEU A 438 14.42 21.20 -8.50
C LEU A 438 15.23 19.98 -8.93
N GLY A 439 14.59 19.00 -9.59
CA GLY A 439 15.21 17.71 -9.88
C GLY A 439 15.14 16.70 -8.72
N ASP A 440 14.29 16.97 -7.73
CA ASP A 440 14.29 16.28 -6.42
C ASP A 440 13.20 15.20 -6.31
N LEU A 441 12.47 14.92 -7.39
CA LEU A 441 11.49 13.83 -7.40
C LEU A 441 12.18 12.47 -7.35
N VAL A 442 11.59 11.51 -6.64
CA VAL A 442 12.00 10.11 -6.66
C VAL A 442 11.08 9.35 -7.61
N VAL A 443 11.65 8.65 -8.59
CA VAL A 443 10.88 7.89 -9.59
C VAL A 443 11.43 6.46 -9.65
N THR A 444 10.54 5.49 -9.48
CA THR A 444 10.87 4.05 -9.48
C THR A 444 10.19 3.30 -10.62
N GLY A 445 9.10 3.85 -11.15
CA GLY A 445 8.05 3.04 -11.79
C GLY A 445 7.35 2.12 -10.77
N PRO A 446 6.44 1.24 -11.23
CA PRO A 446 5.78 0.28 -10.35
C PRO A 446 6.80 -0.67 -9.69
N THR A 447 6.86 -0.66 -8.36
CA THR A 447 7.74 -1.56 -7.60
C THR A 447 7.17 -2.97 -7.48
N HIS A 448 5.88 -3.13 -7.81
CA HIS A 448 5.11 -4.38 -7.70
C HIS A 448 5.04 -4.98 -6.28
N THR A 449 5.23 -4.15 -5.25
CA THR A 449 4.89 -4.43 -3.86
C THR A 449 4.16 -3.22 -3.25
N ASN A 450 3.70 -3.31 -2.01
CA ASN A 450 3.21 -2.16 -1.25
C ASN A 450 3.21 -2.48 0.24
N VAL A 451 4.05 -1.78 0.98
CA VAL A 451 4.17 -1.80 2.45
C VAL A 451 4.19 -0.37 3.01
N ASN A 452 3.36 0.51 2.41
CA ASN A 452 3.17 1.93 2.75
C ASN A 452 4.38 2.84 2.46
N ASP A 453 4.41 4.01 3.10
CA ASP A 453 5.47 4.99 2.92
C ASP A 453 6.75 4.53 3.63
N PHE A 454 7.89 4.72 2.98
CA PHE A 454 9.22 4.62 3.57
C PHE A 454 9.79 6.03 3.75
N ARG A 455 10.25 6.37 4.95
CA ARG A 455 10.87 7.66 5.26
C ARG A 455 12.21 7.46 5.95
N ALA A 456 13.25 8.09 5.41
CA ALA A 456 14.61 8.03 5.93
C ALA A 456 15.22 9.42 6.03
N LEU A 457 15.75 9.75 7.21
CA LEU A 457 16.52 10.97 7.45
C LEU A 457 17.94 10.56 7.83
N LEU A 458 18.94 10.98 7.07
CA LEU A 458 20.35 10.81 7.36
C LEU A 458 20.90 12.10 7.98
N ILE A 459 21.54 11.98 9.15
CA ILE A 459 22.16 13.09 9.88
C ILE A 459 23.65 12.78 10.05
N LEU A 460 24.52 13.65 9.53
CA LEU A 460 25.98 13.45 9.46
C LEU A 460 26.80 14.24 10.50
#